data_AF-A0A966GVK1-F1
#
_entry.id   AF-A0A966GVK1-F1
#
_cell.length_a   1.000
_cell.length_b   1.000
_cell.length_c   1.000
_cell.angle_alpha   90.00
_cell.angle_beta   90.00
_cell.angle_gamma   90.00
#
_symmetry.space_group_name_H-M   'P 1'
#
loop_
_entity.id
_entity.type
_entity.pdbx_description
1 polymer ?
#
loop_
_entity_poly.entity_id
_entity_poly.type
_entity_poly.pdbx_seq_one_letter_code
_entity_poly.pdbx_strand_id
1 'polypeptide(L)' 'MKFVYTILFFTDTLVLVLLSYLLFKLLDQGGSRSSILLLAAALVLSILLLIYFFNRYLKLPPHKSGS' A
#
# COMPACT_ATOMS: atom_id res chain seq x y z
N MET A 1 10.48 4.52 16.91
CA MET A 1 9.30 3.69 16.58
C MET A 1 8.35 4.41 15.62
N LYS A 2 7.65 5.48 16.01
CA LYS A 2 6.68 6.18 15.12
C LYS A 2 7.26 6.65 13.78
N PHE A 3 8.47 7.23 13.79
CA PHE A 3 9.12 7.74 12.57
C PHE A 3 9.42 6.65 11.53
N VAL A 4 9.84 5.46 11.98
CA VAL A 4 10.11 4.31 11.12
C VAL A 4 8.82 3.84 10.45
N TYR A 5 7.70 3.79 11.18
CA TYR A 5 6.40 3.42 10.61
C TYR A 5 5.88 4.47 9.61
N THR A 6 6.12 5.75 9.85
CA THR A 6 5.77 6.82 8.91
C THR A 6 6.57 6.69 7.62
N ILE A 7 7.88 6.43 7.69
CA ILE A 7 8.71 6.19 6.51
C ILE A 7 8.21 4.95 5.76
N LEU A 8 7.96 3.83 6.45
CA LEU A 8 7.42 2.62 5.83
C LEU A 8 6.09 2.90 5.12
N PHE A 9 5.18 3.67 5.73
CA PHE A 9 3.91 4.03 5.12
C PHE A 9 4.07 4.84 3.84
N PHE A 10 4.96 5.85 3.84
CA PHE A 10 5.25 6.63 2.64
C PHE A 10 5.92 5.78 1.55
N THR A 11 6.87 4.92 1.92
CA THR A 11 7.50 4.00 0.98
C THR A 11 6.49 3.04 0.36
N ASP A 12 5.61 2.43 1.16
CA ASP A 12 4.57 1.51 0.67
C ASP A 12 3.59 2.22 -0.28
N THR A 13 3.20 3.46 0.06
CA THR A 13 2.35 4.30 -0.79
C THR A 13 3.05 4.62 -2.13
N LEU A 14 4.36 4.89 -2.11
CA LEU A 14 5.14 5.17 -3.32
C LEU A 14 5.25 3.92 -4.22
N VAL A 15 5.44 2.74 -3.61
CA VAL A 15 5.42 1.45 -4.31
C VAL A 15 4.05 1.19 -4.95
N LEU A 16 2.96 1.50 -4.25
CA LEU A 16 1.58 1.43 -4.76
C LEU A 16 1.37 2.30 -6.00
N VAL A 17 1.85 3.55 -5.97
CA VAL A 17 1.78 4.47 -7.12
C VAL A 17 2.58 3.92 -8.31
N LEU A 18 3.79 3.42 -8.06
CA LEU A 18 4.63 2.80 -9.09
C LEU A 18 3.96 1.57 -9.71
N LEU A 19 3.42 0.66 -8.90
CA LEU A 19 2.70 -0.53 -9.37
C LEU A 19 1.47 -0.16 -10.20
N SER A 20 0.73 0.87 -9.77
CA SER A 20 -0.44 1.37 -10.51
C SER A 20 -0.03 1.93 -11.87
N TYR A 21 1.03 2.73 -11.92
CA TYR A 21 1.59 3.22 -13.19
C TYR A 21 2.03 2.08 -14.11
N LEU A 22 2.71 1.07 -13.56
CA LEU A 22 3.19 -0.09 -14.31
C LEU A 22 2.02 -0.90 -14.88
N LEU A 23 0.95 -1.07 -14.10
CA LEU A 23 -0.29 -1.72 -14.55
C LEU A 23 -0.94 -0.95 -15.71
N PHE A 24 -1.10 0.37 -15.59
CA PHE A 24 -1.65 1.20 -16.67
C PHE A 24 -0.81 1.13 -17.93
N LYS A 25 0.52 1.23 -17.80
CA LYS A 25 1.44 1.09 -18.92
C LYS A 25 1.35 -0.29 -19.59
N LEU A 26 1.18 -1.36 -18.80
CA LEU A 26 1.03 -2.71 -19.35
C LEU A 26 -0.30 -2.87 -20.10
N LEU A 27 -1.38 -2.26 -19.57
CA LEU A 27 -2.69 -2.23 -20.22
C LEU A 27 -2.62 -1.50 -21.56
N ASP A 28 -1.98 -0.32 -21.61
CA ASP A 28 -1.81 0.46 -22.84
C ASP A 28 -0.98 -0.26 -23.90
N GLN A 29 0.00 -1.06 -23.49
CA GLN A 29 0.84 -1.84 -24.39
C GLN A 29 0.19 -3.15 -24.87
N GLY A 30 -1.05 -3.44 -24.45
CA GLY A 30 -1.71 -4.71 -24.75
C GLY A 30 -0.96 -5.91 -24.13
N GLY A 31 -0.33 -5.70 -22.97
CA GLY A 31 0.48 -6.69 -22.27
C GLY A 31 -0.29 -7.98 -21.96
N SER A 32 0.45 -9.05 -21.69
CA SER A 32 -0.13 -10.37 -21.42
C SER A 32 -1.14 -10.31 -20.26
N ARG A 33 -2.31 -10.92 -20.47
CA ARG A 33 -3.41 -10.96 -19.47
C ARG A 33 -2.94 -11.51 -18.13
N SER A 34 -1.97 -12.44 -18.13
CA SER A 34 -1.36 -13.02 -16.93
C SER A 34 -0.55 -11.99 -16.13
N SER A 35 0.26 -11.15 -16.79
CA SER A 35 1.03 -10.10 -16.12
C SER A 35 0.13 -9.01 -15.55
N ILE A 36 -0.95 -8.66 -16.26
CA ILE A 36 -1.97 -7.71 -15.77
C ILE A 36 -2.66 -8.26 -14.52
N LEU A 37 -3.08 -9.53 -14.54
CA LEU A 37 -3.71 -10.20 -13.39
C LEU A 37 -2.77 -10.27 -12.17
N LEU A 38 -1.50 -10.61 -12.39
CA LEU A 38 -0.51 -10.67 -11.32
C LEU A 38 -0.27 -9.29 -10.69
N LEU A 39 -0.11 -8.25 -11.52
CA LEU A 39 0.05 -6.86 -11.05
C LEU A 39 -1.20 -6.36 -10.31
N ALA A 40 -2.40 -6.68 -10.80
CA ALA A 40 -3.65 -6.34 -10.14
C ALA A 40 -3.77 -7.02 -8.77
N ALA A 41 -3.42 -8.31 -8.67
CA ALA A 41 -3.42 -9.04 -7.40
C ALA A 41 -2.39 -8.45 -6.42
N ALA A 42 -1.19 -8.10 -6.89
CA ALA A 42 -0.16 -7.46 -6.07
C ALA A 42 -0.62 -6.09 -5.54
N LEU A 43 -1.31 -5.29 -6.36
CA LEU A 43 -1.90 -4.02 -5.95
C LEU A 43 -2.93 -4.19 -4.83
N VAL A 44 -3.88 -5.11 -5.00
CA VAL A 44 -4.89 -5.40 -3.98
C VAL A 44 -4.24 -5.85 -2.67
N LEU A 45 -3.23 -6.72 -2.74
CA LEU A 45 -2.53 -7.20 -1.56
C LEU A 45 -1.78 -6.07 -0.85
N SER A 46 -1.14 -5.17 -1.60
CA SER A 46 -0.45 -3.99 -1.03
C SER A 46 -1.43 -3.05 -0.33
N ILE A 47 -2.61 -2.81 -0.91
CA ILE A 47 -3.67 -1.99 -0.27
C ILE A 47 -4.14 -2.63 1.03
N LEU A 48 -4.38 -3.94 1.04
CA LEU A 48 -4.78 -4.67 2.25
C LEU A 48 -3.71 -4.61 3.34
N LEU A 49 -2.44 -4.73 2.94
CA LEU A 49 -1.30 -4.61 3.85
C LEU A 49 -1.25 -3.21 4.46
N LEU A 50 -1.41 -2.17 3.64
CA LEU A 50 -1.44 -0.78 4.08
C LEU A 50 -2.59 -0.52 5.06
N ILE A 51 -3.79 -1.02 4.77
CA ILE A 51 -4.96 -0.93 5.67
C ILE A 51 -4.67 -1.66 6.98
N TYR A 52 -4.08 -2.85 6.94
CA TYR A 52 -3.70 -3.60 8.13
C TYR A 52 -2.69 -2.83 8.98
N PHE A 53 -1.65 -2.27 8.36
CA PHE A 53 -0.66 -1.43 9.03
C PHE A 53 -1.30 -0.16 9.62
N PHE A 54 -2.17 0.51 8.87
CA PHE A 54 -2.90 1.67 9.37
C PHE A 54 -3.76 1.30 10.59
N ASN A 55 -4.50 0.20 10.52
CA ASN A 55 -5.36 -0.23 11.63
C ASN A 55 -4.55 -0.73 12.83
N ARG A 56 -3.38 -1.34 12.61
CA ARG A 56 -2.51 -1.87 13.67
C ARG A 56 -1.66 -0.79 14.35
N TYR A 57 -1.16 0.17 13.59
CA TYR A 57 -0.16 1.14 14.05
C TYR A 57 -0.70 2.57 14.18
N LEU A 58 -1.74 2.93 13.43
CA LEU A 58 -2.42 4.23 13.49
C LEU A 58 -3.69 4.20 14.35
N LYS A 59 -4.10 3.03 14.90
CA LYS A 59 -4.87 2.99 16.14
C LYS A 59 -4.03 3.61 17.25
N LEU A 60 -4.15 4.94 17.35
CA LEU A 60 -3.71 5.74 18.48
C LEU A 60 -4.10 4.98 19.76
N PRO A 61 -3.21 4.83 20.75
CA PRO A 61 -3.65 4.43 22.07
C PRO A 61 -4.85 5.32 22.44
N PRO A 62 -5.90 4.80 23.09
CA PRO A 62 -6.93 5.68 23.63
C PRO A 62 -6.17 6.76 24.38
N HIS A 63 -6.44 8.01 24.01
CA HIS A 63 -5.88 9.16 24.69
C HIS A 63 -5.92 8.81 26.17
N LYS A 64 -4.75 8.63 26.80
CA LYS A 64 -4.68 8.69 28.25
C LYS A 64 -5.15 10.10 28.52
N SER A 65 -6.46 10.26 28.75
CA SER A 65 -7.00 11.31 29.59
C SER A 65 -6.47 10.95 30.96
N GLY A 66 -5.22 11.30 31.19
CA GLY A 66 -4.65 11.37 32.51
C GLY A 66 -5.19 12.63 33.15
N SER A 67 -5.53 12.49 34.43
CA SER A 67 -6.08 13.47 35.37
C SER A 67 -7.59 13.57 35.38
#